data_AF-A0A836RJU0-F1
#
_entry.id   AF-A0A836RJU0-F1
#
_cell.length_a   1.000
_cell.length_b   1.000
_cell.length_c   1.000
_cell.angle_alpha   90.00
_cell.angle_beta   90.00
_cell.angle_gamma   90.00
#
_symmetry.space_group_name_H-M   'P 1'
#
loop_
_entity.id
_entity.type
_entity.pdbx_description
1 polymer ?
#
loop_
_entity_poly.entity_id
_entity_poly.type
_entity_poly.pdbx_seq_one_letter_code
_entity_poly.pdbx_strand_id
1 'polypeptide(L)'
;SPELRRGKRLAAGVTAALDPLTGRLLWATTDYSVRSACTISAADGRLYLGGFMPDPRTGQCYVWCLDARDGSLIWRSEPLRQARNVVAVADKFLMTSTQSPDAVYLLDKQTGKIIKALSKPYMCTRYTLCGRYLLGPNMDVQDTGTGRFLSSGPAVDPNGCLGAIVSNGRIFYTSQAGGLQVSLAYGSEAAVPSTAQQNPPPN
;
A
#
# COMPACT_ATOMS: atom_id res chain seq x y z
N SER A 1 -14.70 44.31 -8.02
CA SER A 1 -13.67 43.47 -8.65
C SER A 1 -12.88 42.79 -7.56
N PRO A 2 -12.99 41.47 -7.34
CA PRO A 2 -12.19 40.80 -6.34
C PRO A 2 -10.90 40.28 -7.00
N GLU A 3 -9.79 40.88 -6.63
CA GLU A 3 -8.46 40.40 -6.97
C GLU A 3 -8.27 38.98 -6.41
N LEU A 4 -8.08 38.02 -7.31
CA LEU A 4 -7.61 36.68 -6.99
C LEU A 4 -6.30 36.80 -6.20
N ARG A 5 -6.33 36.41 -4.92
CA ARG A 5 -5.12 36.20 -4.10
C ARG A 5 -4.25 35.14 -4.77
N ARG A 6 -3.37 35.58 -5.67
CA ARG A 6 -2.39 34.77 -6.36
C ARG A 6 -1.30 34.37 -5.36
N GLY A 7 -1.21 33.08 -5.06
CA GLY A 7 0.04 32.42 -4.66
C GLY A 7 0.48 32.54 -3.19
N LYS A 8 -0.37 32.19 -2.21
CA LYS A 8 0.22 31.55 -1.01
C LYS A 8 0.68 30.16 -1.43
N ARG A 9 2.00 29.91 -1.34
CA ARG A 9 2.60 28.58 -1.53
C ARG A 9 1.74 27.59 -0.74
N LEU A 10 1.13 26.62 -1.42
CA LEU A 10 0.37 25.55 -0.76
C LEU A 10 1.24 25.02 0.37
N ALA A 11 0.68 24.90 1.58
CA ALA A 11 1.43 24.43 2.74
C ALA A 11 2.16 23.14 2.36
N ALA A 12 3.48 23.11 2.51
CA ALA A 12 4.25 21.92 2.25
C ALA A 12 3.78 20.83 3.22
N GLY A 13 3.57 19.60 2.73
CA GLY A 13 3.29 18.48 3.62
C GLY A 13 4.44 18.31 4.62
N VAL A 14 4.13 17.77 5.79
CA VAL A 14 5.11 17.50 6.85
C VAL A 14 5.22 16.00 7.11
N THR A 15 6.44 15.53 7.36
CA THR A 15 6.69 14.25 8.02
C THR A 15 7.35 14.54 9.36
N ALA A 16 6.84 13.95 10.42
CA ALA A 16 7.33 14.19 11.77
C ALA A 16 7.29 12.92 12.60
N ALA A 17 8.21 12.82 13.57
CA ALA A 17 8.15 11.86 14.65
C ALA A 17 7.78 12.55 15.96
N LEU A 18 6.84 11.95 16.69
CA LEU A 18 6.39 12.41 17.98
C LEU A 18 6.69 11.34 19.03
N ASP A 19 7.00 11.78 20.24
CA ASP A 19 7.01 10.92 21.41
C ASP A 19 5.56 10.41 21.65
N PRO A 20 5.32 9.09 21.65
CA PRO A 20 3.96 8.56 21.66
C PRO A 20 3.24 8.76 23.00
N LEU A 21 3.96 8.98 24.10
CA LEU A 21 3.37 9.20 25.43
C LEU A 21 3.01 10.66 25.66
N THR A 22 3.86 11.58 25.18
CA THR A 22 3.76 13.01 25.49
C THR A 22 3.29 13.86 24.31
N GLY A 23 3.34 13.32 23.08
CA GLY A 23 3.10 14.07 21.86
C GLY A 23 4.22 15.06 21.50
N ARG A 24 5.34 15.07 22.24
CA ARG A 24 6.46 15.99 21.99
C ARG A 24 7.10 15.71 20.63
N LEU A 25 7.35 16.76 19.86
CA LEU A 25 8.08 16.67 18.60
C LEU A 25 9.51 16.19 18.82
N LEU A 26 9.89 15.07 18.20
CA LEU A 26 11.26 14.56 18.18
C LEU A 26 12.04 15.14 17.00
N TRP A 27 11.44 15.08 15.80
CA TRP A 27 11.96 15.69 14.58
C TRP A 27 10.82 15.95 13.58
N ALA A 28 11.02 16.90 12.67
CA ALA A 28 10.13 17.16 11.55
C ALA A 28 10.92 17.57 10.30
N THR A 29 10.38 17.24 9.14
CA THR A 29 10.87 17.71 7.84
C THR A 29 9.71 18.07 6.91
N THR A 30 9.93 19.07 6.07
CA THR A 30 9.05 19.44 4.96
C THR A 30 9.63 19.05 3.60
N ASP A 31 10.85 18.51 3.58
CA ASP A 31 11.54 18.11 2.35
C ASP A 31 10.99 16.81 1.78
N TYR A 32 10.52 15.94 2.66
CA TYR A 32 9.96 14.63 2.31
C TYR A 32 8.62 14.49 3.02
N SER A 33 7.55 14.47 2.25
CA SER A 33 6.21 14.30 2.79
C SER A 33 5.32 13.56 1.83
N VAL A 34 4.42 12.76 2.41
CA VAL A 34 3.40 12.08 1.64
C VAL A 34 2.43 13.11 1.09
N ARG A 35 2.16 13.05 -0.21
CA ARG A 35 1.23 13.94 -0.90
C ARG A 35 0.04 13.16 -1.44
N SER A 36 -1.15 13.74 -1.30
CA SER A 36 -2.43 13.25 -1.84
C SER A 36 -2.86 11.86 -1.36
N ALA A 37 -3.50 11.79 -0.19
CA ALA A 37 -4.21 10.61 0.34
C ALA A 37 -3.43 9.28 0.23
N CYS A 38 -2.11 9.33 0.43
CA CYS A 38 -1.23 8.17 0.45
C CYS A 38 -0.81 7.85 1.90
N THR A 39 -0.21 6.68 2.12
CA THR A 39 0.24 6.21 3.44
C THR A 39 1.76 6.17 3.56
N ILE A 40 2.26 6.26 4.79
CA ILE A 40 3.65 5.94 5.16
C ILE A 40 3.71 4.44 5.52
N SER A 41 4.78 3.76 5.11
CA SER A 41 5.13 2.42 5.58
C SER A 41 6.43 2.46 6.37
N ALA A 42 6.65 1.52 7.30
CA ALA A 42 7.87 1.48 8.09
C ALA A 42 8.31 0.04 8.39
N ALA A 43 9.62 -0.19 8.43
CA ALA A 43 10.23 -1.42 8.93
C ALA A 43 11.70 -1.17 9.27
N ASP A 44 12.23 -1.90 10.26
CA ASP A 44 13.68 -1.93 10.57
C ASP A 44 14.33 -0.55 10.72
N GLY A 45 13.64 0.37 11.41
CA GLY A 45 14.13 1.73 11.64
C GLY A 45 14.07 2.65 10.41
N ARG A 46 13.35 2.26 9.35
CA ARG A 46 13.20 3.03 8.11
C ARG A 46 11.74 3.41 7.86
N LEU A 47 11.56 4.61 7.31
CA LEU A 47 10.28 5.10 6.83
C LEU A 47 10.27 5.13 5.31
N TYR A 48 9.21 4.65 4.69
CA TYR A 48 9.01 4.60 3.25
C TYR A 48 7.84 5.47 2.84
N LEU A 49 8.12 6.48 2.04
CA LEU A 49 7.16 7.51 1.65
C LEU A 49 7.02 7.52 0.13
N GLY A 50 5.78 7.34 -0.34
CA GLY A 50 5.40 7.57 -1.73
C GLY A 50 4.52 8.82 -1.87
N GLY A 51 4.10 9.09 -3.09
CA GLY A 51 3.16 10.15 -3.39
C GLY A 51 2.59 9.98 -4.80
N PHE A 52 1.30 10.29 -4.93
CA PHE A 52 0.65 10.39 -6.23
C PHE A 52 1.03 11.67 -6.97
N MET A 53 1.28 12.75 -6.22
CA MET A 53 1.67 14.03 -6.81
C MET A 53 3.18 14.11 -7.03
N PRO A 54 3.64 14.60 -8.18
CA PRO A 54 5.06 14.80 -8.43
C PRO A 54 5.70 15.73 -7.39
N ASP A 55 6.98 15.48 -7.11
CA ASP A 55 7.82 16.40 -6.35
C ASP A 55 7.91 17.72 -7.14
N PRO A 56 7.55 18.87 -6.55
CA PRO A 56 7.53 20.15 -7.24
C PRO A 56 8.93 20.63 -7.64
N ARG A 57 9.98 20.05 -7.06
CA ARG A 57 11.38 20.36 -7.39
C ARG A 57 11.83 19.66 -8.67
N THR A 58 11.28 18.49 -8.98
CA THR A 58 11.74 17.67 -10.11
C THR A 58 10.66 17.40 -11.16
N GLY A 59 9.38 17.61 -10.84
CA GLY A 59 8.25 17.25 -11.69
C GLY A 59 8.00 15.73 -11.79
N GLN A 60 8.62 14.91 -10.94
CA GLN A 60 8.52 13.44 -10.99
C GLN A 60 8.07 12.83 -9.65
N CYS A 61 7.52 11.62 -9.67
CA CYS A 61 7.17 10.88 -8.46
C CYS A 61 8.33 9.97 -8.04
N TYR A 62 8.50 9.79 -6.72
CA TYR A 62 9.52 8.90 -6.15
C TYR A 62 8.97 8.14 -4.96
N VAL A 63 9.68 7.09 -4.57
CA VAL A 63 9.68 6.57 -3.21
C VAL A 63 10.93 7.06 -2.49
N TRP A 64 10.75 7.62 -1.30
CA TRP A 64 11.83 8.00 -0.39
C TRP A 64 11.94 7.01 0.75
N CYS A 65 13.18 6.76 1.18
CA CYS A 65 13.49 6.03 2.39
C CYS A 65 14.21 6.96 3.36
N LEU A 66 13.61 7.16 4.53
CA LEU A 66 14.17 8.00 5.58
C LEU A 66 14.61 7.15 6.77
N ASP A 67 15.61 7.61 7.50
CA ASP A 67 15.95 7.08 8.81
C ASP A 67 14.87 7.51 9.81
N ALA A 68 14.26 6.56 10.53
CA ALA A 68 13.18 6.87 11.46
C ALA A 68 13.65 7.65 12.70
N ARG A 69 14.95 7.63 13.00
CA ARG A 69 15.52 8.27 14.20
C ARG A 69 15.62 9.78 14.07
N ASP A 70 15.89 10.28 12.86
CA ASP A 70 16.15 11.70 12.62
C ASP A 70 15.47 12.29 11.37
N GLY A 71 14.79 11.46 10.57
CA GLY A 71 14.11 11.88 9.35
C GLY A 71 15.04 12.15 8.17
N SER A 72 16.34 11.82 8.27
CA SER A 72 17.31 12.01 7.19
C SER A 72 17.06 11.07 6.02
N LEU A 73 17.36 11.52 4.80
CA LEU A 73 17.21 10.71 3.59
C LEU A 73 18.32 9.65 3.51
N ILE A 74 17.92 8.38 3.48
CA ILE A 74 18.83 7.24 3.21
C ILE A 74 18.97 7.05 1.70
N TRP A 75 17.85 6.93 0.99
CA TRP A 75 17.84 6.81 -0.46
C TRP A 75 16.53 7.32 -1.08
N ARG A 76 16.57 7.57 -2.39
CA ARG A 76 15.41 7.88 -3.24
C ARG A 76 15.41 6.94 -4.45
N SER A 77 14.24 6.46 -4.83
CA SER A 77 14.10 5.62 -6.03
C SER A 77 14.45 6.37 -7.32
N GLU A 78 14.58 5.61 -8.40
CA GLU A 78 14.45 6.14 -9.76
C GLU A 78 13.05 6.79 -9.94
N PRO A 79 12.90 7.70 -10.91
CA PRO A 79 11.61 8.33 -11.20
C PRO A 79 10.54 7.28 -11.53
N LEU A 80 9.40 7.38 -10.87
CA LEU A 80 8.23 6.55 -11.12
C LEU A 80 7.16 7.38 -11.83
N ARG A 81 6.34 6.73 -12.65
CA ARG A 81 5.15 7.37 -13.26
C ARG A 81 4.27 7.97 -12.16
N GLN A 82 3.95 7.16 -11.15
CA GLN A 82 3.33 7.54 -9.88
C GLN A 82 3.82 6.59 -8.79
N ALA A 83 3.80 7.02 -7.52
CA ALA A 83 4.17 6.18 -6.38
C ALA A 83 3.05 6.19 -5.34
N ARG A 84 1.86 5.75 -5.74
CA ARG A 84 0.72 5.74 -4.84
C ARG A 84 0.87 4.58 -3.86
N ASN A 85 0.68 4.89 -2.58
CA ASN A 85 0.70 3.94 -1.48
C ASN A 85 1.92 3.02 -1.50
N VAL A 86 2.88 3.26 -0.60
CA VAL A 86 3.81 2.18 -0.24
C VAL A 86 3.01 1.24 0.66
N VAL A 87 2.46 0.16 0.10
CA VAL A 87 1.52 -0.72 0.82
C VAL A 87 2.22 -1.89 1.50
N ALA A 88 3.30 -2.40 0.90
CA ALA A 88 3.97 -3.60 1.40
C ALA A 88 5.49 -3.43 1.51
N VAL A 89 5.99 -3.81 2.68
CA VAL A 89 7.42 -3.92 2.99
C VAL A 89 7.74 -5.39 3.15
N ALA A 90 8.40 -5.99 2.15
CA ALA A 90 8.93 -7.35 2.24
C ALA A 90 10.34 -7.34 2.84
N ASP A 91 10.92 -8.52 3.05
CA ASP A 91 12.30 -8.64 3.55
C ASP A 91 13.32 -7.98 2.61
N LYS A 92 13.15 -8.14 1.30
CA LYS A 92 14.11 -7.71 0.27
C LYS A 92 13.61 -6.59 -0.64
N PHE A 93 12.30 -6.39 -0.72
CA PHE A 93 11.72 -5.43 -1.65
C PHE A 93 10.58 -4.62 -1.03
N LEU A 94 10.31 -3.47 -1.62
CA LEU A 94 9.13 -2.65 -1.36
C LEU A 94 8.20 -2.73 -2.56
N MET A 95 6.94 -2.46 -2.31
CA MET A 95 5.95 -2.41 -3.38
C MET A 95 5.13 -1.13 -3.36
N THR A 96 5.01 -0.51 -4.53
CA THR A 96 4.17 0.67 -4.77
C THR A 96 3.30 0.46 -6.01
N SER A 97 2.08 0.98 -6.00
CA SER A 97 1.15 0.91 -7.14
C SER A 97 1.05 2.24 -7.89
N THR A 98 0.58 2.19 -9.14
CA THR A 98 0.23 3.38 -9.92
C THR A 98 -1.25 3.40 -10.28
N GLN A 99 -1.83 4.59 -10.47
CA GLN A 99 -3.22 4.78 -10.88
C GLN A 99 -3.27 5.00 -12.40
N SER A 100 -2.93 3.99 -13.17
CA SER A 100 -2.98 3.96 -14.63
C SER A 100 -3.06 2.50 -15.07
N PRO A 101 -3.33 2.17 -16.35
CA PRO A 101 -3.28 0.80 -16.86
C PRO A 101 -1.95 0.04 -16.61
N ASP A 102 -0.94 0.70 -16.04
CA ASP A 102 0.41 0.21 -15.85
C ASP A 102 0.80 0.01 -14.37
N ALA A 103 1.48 -1.12 -14.15
CA ALA A 103 2.50 -1.41 -13.14
C ALA A 103 2.18 -1.31 -11.64
N VAL A 104 2.39 -2.43 -10.95
CA VAL A 104 2.91 -2.47 -9.58
C VAL A 104 4.44 -2.53 -9.67
N TYR A 105 5.15 -1.63 -9.01
CA TYR A 105 6.63 -1.67 -8.97
C TYR A 105 7.12 -2.41 -7.73
N LEU A 106 8.07 -3.31 -7.94
CA LEU A 106 8.92 -3.87 -6.89
C LEU A 106 10.23 -3.08 -6.87
N LEU A 107 10.57 -2.51 -5.73
CA LEU A 107 11.80 -1.75 -5.50
C LEU A 107 12.70 -2.53 -4.55
N ASP A 108 14.00 -2.53 -4.78
CA ASP A 108 14.97 -3.09 -3.82
C ASP A 108 14.91 -2.28 -2.51
N LYS A 109 14.69 -2.96 -1.38
CA LYS A 109 14.46 -2.29 -0.07
C LYS A 109 15.70 -1.54 0.42
N GLN A 110 16.89 -1.96 -0.01
CA GLN A 110 18.16 -1.38 0.44
C GLN A 110 18.56 -0.17 -0.40
N THR A 111 18.25 -0.17 -1.69
CA THR A 111 18.78 0.80 -2.65
C THR A 111 17.71 1.67 -3.30
N GLY A 112 16.44 1.25 -3.26
CA GLY A 112 15.32 1.93 -3.94
C GLY A 112 15.28 1.72 -5.46
N LYS A 113 16.16 0.91 -6.03
CA LYS A 113 16.19 0.61 -7.47
C LYS A 113 14.97 -0.21 -7.89
N ILE A 114 14.46 0.03 -9.09
CA ILE A 114 13.35 -0.76 -9.62
C ILE A 114 13.88 -2.16 -9.96
N ILE A 115 13.31 -3.18 -9.32
CA ILE A 115 13.59 -4.60 -9.62
C ILE A 115 12.72 -5.05 -10.78
N LYS A 116 11.40 -4.79 -10.69
CA LYS A 116 10.42 -5.32 -11.64
C LYS A 116 9.13 -4.48 -11.64
N ALA A 117 8.47 -4.42 -12.78
CA ALA A 117 7.08 -3.99 -12.90
C ALA A 117 6.19 -5.21 -13.12
N LEU A 118 5.09 -5.32 -12.38
CA LEU A 118 4.09 -6.39 -12.52
C LEU A 118 2.87 -5.85 -13.28
N SER A 119 2.39 -6.63 -14.24
CA SER A 119 1.32 -6.23 -15.15
C SER A 119 -0.03 -6.76 -14.69
N LYS A 120 -0.85 -5.92 -14.04
CA LYS A 120 -2.32 -5.94 -14.05
C LYS A 120 -2.83 -4.62 -13.45
N PRO A 121 -3.63 -3.83 -14.17
CA PRO A 121 -4.15 -2.58 -13.65
C PRO A 121 -5.32 -2.81 -12.72
N TYR A 122 -5.07 -2.70 -11.42
CA TYR A 122 -6.12 -2.41 -10.47
C TYR A 122 -6.00 -0.95 -10.05
N MET A 123 -7.12 -0.24 -9.93
CA MET A 123 -7.14 1.20 -9.67
C MET A 123 -6.74 1.53 -8.22
N CYS A 124 -7.63 2.10 -7.40
CA CYS A 124 -7.35 2.50 -6.02
C CYS A 124 -7.25 1.30 -5.07
N THR A 125 -6.36 0.36 -5.37
CA THR A 125 -6.31 -0.95 -4.70
C THR A 125 -5.25 -0.99 -3.62
N ARG A 126 -5.61 -1.59 -2.49
CA ARG A 126 -4.66 -2.00 -1.46
C ARG A 126 -4.31 -3.45 -1.68
N TYR A 127 -3.08 -3.71 -2.13
CA TYR A 127 -2.59 -5.09 -2.17
C TYR A 127 -2.07 -5.50 -0.79
N THR A 128 -2.22 -6.79 -0.46
CA THR A 128 -1.69 -7.34 0.79
C THR A 128 -0.57 -8.30 0.46
N LEU A 129 0.59 -8.10 1.08
CA LEU A 129 1.69 -9.06 0.99
C LEU A 129 1.56 -10.06 2.13
N CYS A 130 1.52 -11.35 1.79
CA CYS A 130 1.54 -12.46 2.73
C CYS A 130 2.64 -13.44 2.30
N GLY A 131 3.79 -13.39 3.00
CA GLY A 131 4.98 -14.10 2.59
C GLY A 131 5.43 -13.67 1.18
N ARG A 132 5.49 -14.62 0.23
CA ARG A 132 5.83 -14.36 -1.18
C ARG A 132 4.63 -14.02 -2.06
N TYR A 133 3.42 -13.99 -1.51
CA TYR A 133 2.20 -13.84 -2.29
C TYR A 133 1.63 -12.45 -2.14
N LEU A 134 1.33 -11.84 -3.28
CA LEU A 134 0.65 -10.58 -3.39
C LEU A 134 -0.83 -10.82 -3.67
N LEU A 135 -1.66 -10.37 -2.73
CA LEU A 135 -3.11 -10.53 -2.75
C LEU A 135 -3.76 -9.25 -3.27
N GLY A 136 -4.49 -9.37 -4.38
CA GLY A 136 -5.26 -8.29 -5.00
C GLY A 136 -6.74 -8.27 -4.59
N PRO A 137 -7.52 -7.32 -5.16
CA PRO A 137 -8.89 -7.03 -4.75
C PRO A 137 -9.91 -8.03 -5.30
N ASN A 138 -9.61 -8.68 -6.43
CA ASN A 138 -10.46 -9.74 -6.98
C ASN A 138 -9.98 -11.12 -6.53
N MET A 139 -9.46 -11.19 -5.29
CA MET A 139 -8.75 -12.36 -4.75
C MET A 139 -7.62 -12.85 -5.66
N ASP A 140 -7.00 -11.93 -6.40
CA ASP A 140 -5.86 -12.25 -7.23
C ASP A 140 -4.70 -12.70 -6.35
N VAL A 141 -4.08 -13.82 -6.72
CA VAL A 141 -2.85 -14.27 -6.09
C VAL A 141 -1.73 -14.17 -7.10
N GLN A 142 -0.76 -13.32 -6.83
CA GLN A 142 0.47 -13.21 -7.60
C GLN A 142 1.66 -13.66 -6.76
N ASP A 143 2.56 -14.39 -7.39
CA ASP A 143 3.79 -14.84 -6.78
C ASP A 143 4.90 -13.81 -7.02
N THR A 144 5.39 -13.13 -5.98
CA THR A 144 6.38 -12.05 -6.16
C THR A 144 7.77 -12.57 -6.51
N GLY A 145 8.09 -13.82 -6.18
CA GLY A 145 9.39 -14.44 -6.49
C GLY A 145 9.52 -14.78 -7.99
N THR A 146 8.44 -15.24 -8.60
CA THR A 146 8.41 -15.59 -10.05
C THR A 146 7.80 -14.48 -10.91
N GLY A 147 6.96 -13.62 -10.31
CA GLY A 147 6.07 -12.69 -11.00
C GLY A 147 4.89 -13.36 -11.72
N ARG A 148 4.60 -14.64 -11.43
CA ARG A 148 3.48 -15.35 -12.06
C ARG A 148 2.17 -14.99 -11.39
N PHE A 149 1.15 -14.80 -12.20
CA PHE A 149 -0.25 -14.83 -11.77
C PHE A 149 -0.65 -16.28 -11.49
N LEU A 150 -1.15 -16.56 -10.28
CA LEU A 150 -1.50 -17.91 -9.85
C LEU A 150 -3.00 -18.20 -9.95
N SER A 151 -3.83 -17.29 -9.43
CA SER A 151 -5.28 -17.47 -9.41
C SER A 151 -6.02 -16.14 -9.30
N SER A 152 -7.31 -16.16 -9.65
CA SER A 152 -8.29 -15.08 -9.43
C SER A 152 -9.49 -15.68 -8.73
N GLY A 153 -10.15 -14.90 -7.87
CA GLY A 153 -11.48 -15.22 -7.35
C GLY A 153 -12.56 -14.33 -7.97
N PRO A 154 -13.80 -14.42 -7.46
CA PRO A 154 -14.88 -13.53 -7.88
C PRO A 154 -14.59 -12.09 -7.45
N ALA A 155 -15.15 -11.13 -8.19
CA ALA A 155 -15.14 -9.73 -7.79
C ALA A 155 -16.02 -9.55 -6.55
N VAL A 156 -15.41 -9.21 -5.41
CA VAL A 156 -16.11 -8.99 -4.13
C VAL A 156 -16.63 -7.56 -4.02
N ASP A 157 -15.98 -6.62 -4.70
CA ASP A 157 -16.31 -5.21 -4.65
C ASP A 157 -16.30 -4.62 -6.06
N PRO A 158 -17.34 -3.86 -6.47
CA PRO A 158 -17.44 -3.32 -7.82
C PRO A 158 -16.33 -2.31 -8.15
N ASN A 159 -15.74 -1.66 -7.13
CA ASN A 159 -14.73 -0.62 -7.32
C ASN A 159 -13.28 -1.12 -7.19
N GLY A 160 -13.07 -2.35 -6.72
CA GLY A 160 -11.72 -2.92 -6.53
C GLY A 160 -10.87 -2.19 -5.47
N CYS A 161 -11.46 -1.28 -4.70
CA CYS A 161 -10.83 -0.51 -3.63
C CYS A 161 -10.76 -1.32 -2.32
N LEU A 162 -10.25 -2.54 -2.40
CA LEU A 162 -10.33 -3.52 -1.33
C LEU A 162 -8.98 -4.19 -1.15
N GLY A 163 -8.64 -4.49 0.10
CA GLY A 163 -7.42 -5.20 0.47
C GLY A 163 -7.74 -6.41 1.31
N ALA A 164 -6.92 -7.44 1.17
CA ALA A 164 -7.05 -8.64 1.97
C ALA A 164 -6.61 -8.37 3.42
N ILE A 165 -7.14 -9.15 4.35
CA ILE A 165 -6.60 -9.25 5.70
C ILE A 165 -6.23 -10.72 5.90
N VAL A 166 -4.99 -10.99 6.27
CA VAL A 166 -4.53 -12.36 6.55
C VAL A 166 -4.33 -12.51 8.04
N SER A 167 -4.98 -13.50 8.64
CA SER A 167 -4.85 -13.80 10.06
C SER A 167 -5.09 -15.29 10.30
N ASN A 168 -4.23 -15.92 11.12
CA ASN A 168 -4.34 -17.31 11.55
C ASN A 168 -4.63 -18.30 10.42
N GLY A 169 -3.89 -18.18 9.31
CA GLY A 169 -4.03 -19.06 8.14
C GLY A 169 -5.24 -18.77 7.25
N ARG A 170 -6.05 -17.75 7.55
CA ARG A 170 -7.23 -17.39 6.76
C ARG A 170 -7.07 -16.03 6.12
N ILE A 171 -7.61 -15.89 4.90
CA ILE A 171 -7.63 -14.63 4.14
C ILE A 171 -9.07 -14.10 4.15
N PHE A 172 -9.25 -12.85 4.52
CA PHE A 172 -10.54 -12.17 4.59
C PHE A 172 -10.59 -10.99 3.62
N TYR A 173 -11.77 -10.76 3.06
CA TYR A 173 -12.09 -9.61 2.24
C TYR A 173 -13.41 -9.00 2.70
N THR A 174 -13.46 -7.67 2.81
CA THR A 174 -14.67 -6.93 3.21
C THR A 174 -14.96 -5.85 2.19
N SER A 175 -16.07 -5.99 1.45
CA SER A 175 -16.52 -5.00 0.46
C SER A 175 -16.75 -3.64 1.12
N GLN A 176 -16.27 -2.59 0.49
CA GLN A 176 -16.49 -1.21 0.93
C GLN A 176 -17.92 -0.76 0.66
N ALA A 177 -18.50 -1.20 -0.48
CA ALA A 177 -19.80 -0.72 -0.94
C ALA A 177 -20.99 -1.58 -0.46
N GLY A 178 -20.81 -2.90 -0.37
CA GLY A 178 -21.91 -3.84 -0.15
C GLY A 178 -21.97 -4.47 1.25
N GLY A 179 -20.98 -4.22 2.11
CA GLY A 179 -20.89 -4.85 3.43
C GLY A 179 -20.63 -6.37 3.41
N LEU A 180 -20.49 -6.96 2.22
CA LEU A 180 -20.17 -8.38 2.05
C LEU A 180 -18.79 -8.69 2.61
N GLN A 181 -18.73 -9.67 3.52
CA GLN A 181 -17.49 -10.23 4.01
C GLN A 181 -17.35 -11.67 3.51
N VAL A 182 -16.19 -11.99 2.95
CA VAL A 182 -15.85 -13.34 2.50
C VAL A 182 -14.51 -13.76 3.08
N SER A 183 -14.35 -15.06 3.30
CA SER A 183 -13.08 -15.65 3.72
C SER A 183 -12.71 -16.84 2.84
N LEU A 184 -11.43 -16.96 2.54
CA LEU A 184 -10.86 -18.10 1.81
C LEU A 184 -10.39 -19.16 2.80
N ALA A 185 -10.99 -20.34 2.72
CA ALA A 185 -10.51 -21.56 3.37
C ALA A 185 -9.44 -22.25 2.49
N TYR A 186 -8.61 -23.10 3.09
CA TYR A 186 -7.61 -23.90 2.39
C TYR A 186 -7.55 -25.34 2.93
N GLY A 187 -6.94 -26.25 2.17
CA GLY A 187 -6.75 -27.63 2.61
C GLY A 187 -8.07 -28.39 2.81
N SER A 188 -8.15 -29.19 3.88
CA SER A 188 -9.34 -29.99 4.21
C SER A 188 -10.56 -29.14 4.54
N GLU A 189 -10.39 -27.94 5.08
CA GLU A 189 -11.49 -27.01 5.36
C GLU A 189 -12.20 -26.59 4.07
N ALA A 190 -11.45 -26.36 2.99
CA ALA A 190 -12.02 -26.01 1.69
C ALA A 190 -12.78 -27.17 1.02
N ALA A 191 -12.56 -28.40 1.46
CA ALA A 191 -13.27 -29.58 0.95
C ALA A 191 -14.66 -29.77 1.59
N VAL A 192 -14.96 -29.04 2.67
CA VAL A 192 -16.25 -29.08 3.35
C VAL A 192 -17.09 -27.91 2.84
N PRO A 193 -18.23 -28.16 2.14
CA PRO A 193 -19.15 -27.09 1.79
C PRO A 193 -19.59 -26.39 3.08
N SER A 194 -19.42 -25.06 3.16
CA SER A 194 -19.88 -24.30 4.31
C SER A 194 -21.40 -24.47 4.43
N THR A 195 -21.84 -25.30 5.38
CA THR A 195 -23.22 -25.27 5.81
C THR A 195 -23.44 -23.93 6.49
N ALA A 196 -24.49 -23.22 6.09
CA ALA A 196 -24.88 -21.94 6.69
C ALA A 196 -24.81 -22.07 8.22
N GLN A 197 -24.20 -21.07 8.88
CA GLN A 197 -24.05 -21.02 10.34
C GLN A 197 -25.32 -21.55 11.01
N GLN A 198 -25.22 -22.70 11.67
CA GLN A 198 -26.24 -23.12 12.60
C GLN A 198 -26.22 -22.07 13.71
N ASN A 199 -27.31 -21.31 13.84
CA ASN A 199 -27.49 -20.42 14.98
C ASN A 199 -27.26 -21.26 16.25
N PRO A 200 -26.49 -20.76 17.24
CA PRO A 200 -26.42 -21.43 18.52
C PRO A 200 -27.84 -21.61 19.05
N PRO A 201 -28.15 -22.76 19.69
CA PRO A 201 -29.48 -23.00 20.23
C PRO A 201 -29.85 -21.86 21.19
N PRO A 202 -31.11 -21.37 21.15
CA PRO A 202 -31.55 -20.37 22.11
C PRO A 202 -31.38 -20.90 23.53
N ASN A 203 -30.87 -20.04 24.42
CA ASN A 203 -30.78 -20.29 25.87
C ASN A 203 -32.15 -20.61 26.48
#